data_AF-A0A1Q4Z3F5-F1
#
_entry.id   AF-A0A1Q4Z3F5-F1
#
_cell.length_a   1.000
_cell.length_b   1.000
_cell.length_c   1.000
_cell.angle_alpha   90.00
_cell.angle_beta   90.00
_cell.angle_gamma   90.00
#
_symmetry.space_group_name_H-M   'P 1'
#
loop_
_entity.id
_entity.type
_entity.pdbx_description
1 polymer ?
#
loop_
_entity_poly.entity_id
_entity_poly.type
_entity_poly.pdbx_seq_one_letter_code
_entity_poly.pdbx_strand_id
1 'polypeptide(L)'
;MKWILLGGHPEEIARGAVFQLPARWPYEETVEFMLAELPPGADDRMGLIVTSGYKAGLWVVSLPDEAYPAGRPWALSASWLRGNRTAKVYAETDVGKILVCANYSPSQQHR
;
A
#
# COMPACT_ATOMS: atom_id res chain seq x y z
N MET A 1 3.67 -16.16 -3.31
CA MET A 1 3.53 -14.71 -3.43
C MET A 1 4.80 -14.15 -4.06
N LYS A 2 4.69 -13.19 -4.99
CA LYS A 2 5.85 -12.57 -5.64
C LYS A 2 5.95 -11.12 -5.17
N TRP A 3 7.06 -10.82 -4.50
CA TRP A 3 7.40 -9.46 -4.09
C TRP A 3 8.27 -8.82 -5.17
N ILE A 4 7.96 -7.59 -5.52
CA ILE A 4 8.73 -6.79 -6.47
C ILE A 4 9.03 -5.42 -5.88
N LEU A 5 10.22 -4.90 -6.13
CA LEU A 5 10.58 -3.56 -5.68
C LEU A 5 9.69 -2.52 -6.37
N LEU A 6 9.21 -1.54 -5.60
CA LEU A 6 8.39 -0.44 -6.12
C LEU A 6 9.08 0.31 -7.26
N GLY A 7 10.41 0.44 -7.20
CA GLY A 7 11.22 1.04 -8.27
C GLY A 7 11.03 0.36 -9.64
N GLY A 8 10.76 -0.94 -9.67
CA GLY A 8 10.51 -1.72 -10.88
C GLY A 8 9.04 -2.13 -11.08
N HIS A 9 8.12 -1.61 -10.25
CA HIS A 9 6.71 -1.97 -10.35
C HIS A 9 6.07 -1.30 -11.58
N PRO A 10 5.15 -2.00 -12.30
CA PRO A 10 4.27 -1.40 -13.30
C PRO A 10 3.51 -0.18 -12.77
N GLU A 11 3.00 0.66 -13.68
CA GLU A 11 2.38 1.93 -13.28
C GLU A 11 1.14 1.77 -12.40
N GLU A 12 0.38 0.70 -12.58
CA GLU A 12 -0.85 0.45 -11.82
C GLU A 12 -0.61 -0.57 -10.71
N ILE A 13 -0.87 -0.14 -9.48
CA ILE A 13 -0.93 -0.99 -8.29
C ILE A 13 -2.41 -1.19 -7.95
N ALA A 14 -2.91 -2.42 -8.11
CA ALA A 14 -4.30 -2.74 -7.85
C ALA A 14 -4.63 -2.69 -6.35
N ARG A 15 -5.89 -2.38 -6.01
CA ARG A 15 -6.44 -2.60 -4.67
C ARG A 15 -6.18 -4.04 -4.20
N GLY A 16 -5.96 -4.21 -2.89
CA GLY A 16 -5.56 -5.47 -2.27
C GLY A 16 -4.05 -5.75 -2.37
N ALA A 17 -3.28 -4.93 -3.09
CA ALA A 17 -1.83 -5.00 -3.06
C ALA A 17 -1.29 -4.66 -1.66
N VAL A 18 -0.18 -5.30 -1.30
CA VAL A 18 0.50 -5.11 -0.02
C VAL A 18 1.88 -4.52 -0.23
N PHE A 19 2.19 -3.52 0.58
CA PHE A 19 3.47 -2.85 0.66
C PHE A 19 4.20 -3.31 1.90
N GLN A 20 5.38 -3.87 1.74
CA GLN A 20 6.29 -4.15 2.85
C GLN A 20 7.42 -3.11 2.82
N LEU A 21 7.68 -2.52 3.98
CA LEU A 21 8.74 -1.52 4.13
C LEU A 21 9.45 -1.64 5.47
N PRO A 22 10.73 -1.23 5.54
CA PRO A 22 11.39 -0.98 6.81
C PRO A 22 10.64 0.11 7.59
N ALA A 23 10.46 -0.12 8.88
CA ALA A 23 9.86 0.83 9.81
C ALA A 23 10.64 0.86 11.13
N ARG A 24 10.26 1.79 12.01
CA ARG A 24 10.71 1.87 13.40
C ARG A 24 9.53 2.15 14.31
N TRP A 25 9.80 2.32 15.61
CA TRP A 25 8.79 2.63 16.60
C TRP A 25 7.82 3.72 16.09
N PRO A 26 6.49 3.53 16.19
CA PRO A 26 5.77 2.51 16.99
C PRO A 26 5.46 1.20 16.26
N TYR A 27 6.06 0.93 15.10
CA TYR A 27 5.98 -0.35 14.40
C TYR A 27 7.22 -1.22 14.70
N GLU A 28 7.17 -2.47 14.26
CA GLU A 28 8.31 -3.38 14.18
C GLU A 28 9.34 -2.89 13.15
N GLU A 29 10.49 -3.58 13.03
CA GLU A 29 11.54 -3.26 12.05
C GLU A 29 11.04 -3.31 10.60
N THR A 30 9.95 -4.02 10.36
CA THR A 30 9.26 -4.11 9.08
C THR A 30 7.76 -4.11 9.32
N VAL A 31 7.03 -3.38 8.49
CA VAL A 31 5.57 -3.29 8.53
C VAL A 31 4.99 -3.53 7.15
N GLU A 32 3.81 -4.14 7.12
CA GLU A 32 3.01 -4.35 5.92
C GLU A 32 1.76 -3.47 5.96
N PHE A 33 1.48 -2.82 4.82
CA PHE A 33 0.21 -2.11 4.60
C PHE A 33 -0.49 -2.67 3.37
N MET A 34 -1.81 -2.74 3.41
CA MET A 34 -2.62 -3.10 2.24
C MET A 34 -3.33 -1.87 1.66
N LEU A 35 -3.32 -1.75 0.33
CA LEU A 35 -4.18 -0.83 -0.39
C LEU A 35 -5.63 -1.30 -0.31
N ALA A 36 -6.47 -0.54 0.37
CA ALA A 36 -7.87 -0.87 0.58
C ALA A 36 -8.76 0.18 -0.07
N GLU A 37 -9.87 -0.30 -0.67
CA GLU A 37 -10.92 0.55 -1.19
C GLU A 37 -11.90 0.91 -0.07
N LEU A 38 -12.32 2.17 -0.06
CA LEU A 38 -13.32 2.68 0.86
C LEU A 38 -14.73 2.42 0.29
N PRO A 39 -15.74 2.27 1.17
CA PRO A 39 -17.10 2.07 0.73
C PRO A 39 -17.61 3.27 -0.09
N PRO A 40 -18.56 3.05 -1.01
CA PRO A 40 -19.21 4.13 -1.74
C PRO A 40 -19.76 5.20 -0.79
N GLY A 41 -19.51 6.48 -1.12
CA GLY A 41 -19.96 7.64 -0.33
C GLY A 41 -18.95 8.15 0.71
N ALA A 42 -17.78 7.53 0.82
CA ALA A 42 -16.64 8.14 1.51
C ALA A 42 -16.07 9.32 0.70
N ASP A 43 -15.50 10.30 1.40
CA ASP A 43 -14.84 11.46 0.78
C ASP A 43 -13.57 11.03 0.00
N ASP A 44 -12.91 9.97 0.48
CA ASP A 44 -11.74 9.36 -0.15
C ASP A 44 -12.10 8.02 -0.81
N ARG A 45 -11.31 7.60 -1.81
CA ARG A 45 -11.58 6.37 -2.58
C ARG A 45 -10.82 5.16 -2.05
N MET A 46 -9.56 5.37 -1.69
CA MET A 46 -8.67 4.31 -1.21
C MET A 46 -7.74 4.85 -0.13
N GLY A 47 -7.13 3.91 0.58
CA GLY A 47 -6.09 4.22 1.54
C GLY A 47 -5.37 2.98 2.00
N LEU A 48 -4.57 3.14 3.06
CA LEU A 48 -3.72 2.08 3.57
C LEU A 48 -4.18 1.63 4.95
N ILE A 49 -4.32 0.32 5.10
CA ILE A 49 -4.52 -0.36 6.38
C ILE A 49 -3.27 -1.11 6.76
N VAL A 50 -2.86 -1.06 8.03
CA VAL A 50 -1.77 -1.89 8.55
C VAL A 50 -2.22 -3.34 8.59
N THR A 51 -1.43 -4.27 8.05
CA THR A 51 -1.78 -5.70 8.02
C THR A 51 -0.93 -6.56 8.93
N SER A 52 0.18 -6.04 9.45
CA SER A 52 1.10 -6.77 10.31
C SER A 52 1.34 -6.10 11.66
N GLY A 53 1.74 -6.90 12.65
CA GLY A 53 2.29 -6.39 13.90
C GLY A 53 1.27 -5.76 14.86
N TYR A 54 1.77 -5.02 15.83
CA TYR A 54 1.00 -4.43 16.93
C TYR A 54 -0.11 -3.48 16.47
N LYS A 55 0.09 -2.83 15.32
CA LYS A 55 -0.83 -1.85 14.75
C LYS A 55 -1.76 -2.41 13.68
N ALA A 56 -1.75 -3.73 13.47
CA ALA A 56 -2.59 -4.37 12.47
C ALA A 56 -4.08 -4.00 12.64
N GLY A 57 -4.77 -3.76 11.52
CA GLY A 57 -6.16 -3.34 11.45
C GLY A 57 -6.37 -1.82 11.48
N LEU A 58 -5.33 -1.00 11.70
CA LEU A 58 -5.46 0.45 11.71
C LEU A 58 -5.44 1.05 10.30
N TRP A 59 -6.38 1.94 10.01
CA TRP A 59 -6.33 2.84 8.84
C TRP A 59 -5.35 3.98 9.11
N VAL A 60 -4.33 4.14 8.26
CA VAL A 60 -3.24 5.09 8.53
C VAL A 60 -3.20 6.27 7.56
N VAL A 61 -3.74 6.10 6.35
CA VAL A 61 -3.74 7.17 5.34
C VAL A 61 -4.95 7.00 4.43
N SER A 62 -5.61 8.11 4.13
CA SER A 62 -6.45 8.23 2.95
C SER A 62 -5.64 8.83 1.80
N LEU A 63 -5.82 8.31 0.59
CA LEU A 63 -5.07 8.75 -0.57
C LEU A 63 -5.78 9.92 -1.28
N PRO A 64 -5.05 10.99 -1.64
CA PRO A 64 -5.61 12.10 -2.39
C PRO A 64 -5.86 11.73 -3.84
N ASP A 65 -6.66 12.53 -4.56
CA ASP A 65 -7.06 12.24 -5.94
C ASP A 65 -5.88 12.13 -6.92
N GLU A 66 -4.78 12.86 -6.70
CA GLU A 66 -3.60 12.79 -7.57
C GLU A 66 -2.85 11.46 -7.45
N ALA A 67 -3.14 10.66 -6.42
CA ALA A 67 -2.56 9.33 -6.25
C ALA A 67 -3.10 8.31 -7.27
N TYR A 68 -4.22 8.61 -7.93
CA TYR A 68 -4.88 7.69 -8.84
C TYR A 68 -4.50 7.97 -10.30
N PRO A 69 -4.23 6.93 -11.11
CA PRO A 69 -4.06 7.11 -12.55
C PRO A 69 -5.33 7.69 -13.18
N ALA A 70 -5.15 8.56 -14.18
CA ALA A 70 -6.26 9.20 -14.89
C ALA A 70 -7.25 8.15 -15.45
N GLY A 71 -8.53 8.28 -15.11
CA GLY A 71 -9.59 7.37 -15.53
C GLY A 71 -9.58 5.99 -14.86
N ARG A 72 -8.69 5.75 -13.87
CA ARG A 72 -8.60 4.48 -13.13
C ARG A 72 -8.58 4.71 -11.62
N PRO A 73 -9.68 5.22 -11.03
CA PRO A 73 -9.75 5.56 -9.60
C PRO A 73 -9.67 4.34 -8.65
N TRP A 74 -9.68 3.11 -9.17
CA TRP A 74 -9.55 1.84 -8.42
C TRP A 74 -8.11 1.30 -8.35
N ALA A 75 -7.12 2.06 -8.84
CA ALA A 75 -5.71 1.71 -8.82
C ALA A 75 -4.87 2.87 -8.25
N LEU A 76 -3.74 2.54 -7.64
CA LEU A 76 -2.74 3.50 -7.19
C LEU A 76 -1.65 3.65 -8.25
N SER A 77 -1.24 4.89 -8.51
CA SER A 77 -0.14 5.21 -9.40
C SER A 77 1.21 4.90 -8.72
N ALA A 78 1.97 3.98 -9.32
CA ALA A 78 3.32 3.67 -8.86
C ALA A 78 4.28 4.85 -9.08
N SER A 79 4.12 5.63 -10.16
CA SER A 79 4.90 6.85 -10.37
C SER A 79 4.62 7.89 -9.28
N TRP A 80 3.36 8.10 -8.90
CA TRP A 80 2.98 8.97 -7.79
C TRP A 80 3.57 8.47 -6.48
N LEU A 81 3.46 7.18 -6.15
CA LEU A 81 4.01 6.63 -4.91
C LEU A 81 5.55 6.77 -4.83
N ARG A 82 6.24 6.67 -5.97
CA ARG A 82 7.69 6.89 -6.07
C ARG A 82 8.08 8.35 -5.93
N GLY A 83 7.33 9.25 -6.57
CA GLY A 83 7.62 10.68 -6.66
C GLY A 83 7.21 11.46 -5.41
N ASN A 84 6.10 11.05 -4.78
CA ASN A 84 5.61 11.65 -3.55
C ASN A 84 6.29 10.97 -2.36
N ARG A 85 7.60 11.26 -2.20
CA ARG A 85 8.49 10.74 -1.14
C ARG A 85 7.72 10.74 0.18
N THR A 86 7.24 9.57 0.56
CA THR A 86 6.53 9.33 1.81
C THR A 86 5.35 10.27 2.03
N ALA A 87 4.36 10.23 1.13
CA ALA A 87 3.05 10.84 1.32
C ALA A 87 2.36 10.28 2.59
N LYS A 88 2.73 10.77 3.77
CA LYS A 88 2.09 10.56 5.07
C LYS A 88 1.95 9.11 5.58
N VAL A 89 2.38 8.08 4.84
CA VAL A 89 2.26 6.67 5.25
C VAL A 89 3.21 6.33 6.40
N TYR A 90 4.50 6.61 6.21
CA TYR A 90 5.53 6.46 7.25
C TYR A 90 6.80 7.22 6.86
N ALA A 91 6.99 8.46 7.35
CA ALA A 91 7.90 9.49 6.81
C ALA A 91 9.38 9.09 6.60
N GLU A 92 9.84 7.98 7.16
CA GLU A 92 11.25 7.61 7.31
C GLU A 92 11.66 6.47 6.38
N THR A 93 10.77 6.05 5.49
CA THR A 93 11.01 4.94 4.57
C THR A 93 11.70 5.40 3.30
N ASP A 94 12.77 4.69 2.96
CA ASP A 94 13.40 4.76 1.64
C ASP A 94 12.54 4.01 0.60
N VAL A 95 12.06 4.74 -0.41
CA VAL A 95 11.27 4.21 -1.55
C VAL A 95 11.98 3.03 -2.24
N GLY A 96 13.31 3.05 -2.27
CA GLY A 96 14.13 1.98 -2.85
C GLY A 96 14.04 0.65 -2.11
N LYS A 97 13.45 0.63 -0.90
CA LYS A 97 13.26 -0.56 -0.06
C LYS A 97 11.81 -1.01 0.05
N ILE A 98 10.88 -0.33 -0.63
CA ILE A 98 9.47 -0.72 -0.62
C ILE A 98 9.29 -1.91 -1.56
N LEU A 99 8.80 -3.01 -1.01
CA LEU A 99 8.38 -4.19 -1.75
C LEU A 99 6.86 -4.17 -1.93
N VAL A 100 6.39 -4.55 -3.10
CA VAL A 100 4.97 -4.63 -3.45
C VAL A 100 4.64 -6.07 -3.81
N CYS A 101 3.56 -6.59 -3.23
CA CYS A 101 2.92 -7.83 -3.61
C CYS A 101 1.53 -7.49 -4.15
N ALA A 102 1.24 -7.83 -5.42
CA ALA A 102 -0.01 -7.43 -6.07
C ALA A 102 -1.28 -7.98 -5.38
N ASN A 103 -1.16 -9.11 -4.68
CA ASN A 103 -2.28 -9.78 -4.01
C ASN A 103 -1.78 -10.89 -3.09
N TYR A 104 -2.45 -11.07 -1.94
CA TYR A 104 -2.34 -12.31 -1.19
C TYR A 104 -3.05 -13.44 -1.94
N SER A 105 -2.32 -14.51 -2.26
CA SER A 105 -2.96 -15.77 -2.60
C SER A 105 -3.62 -16.31 -1.33
N PRO A 106 -4.88 -16.76 -1.37
CA PRO A 106 -5.46 -17.47 -0.23
C PRO A 106 -4.55 -18.66 0.11
N SER A 107 -4.39 -18.95 1.40
CA SER A 107 -3.81 -20.22 1.82
C SER A 107 -4.57 -21.36 1.13
N GLN A 108 -3.90 -22.47 0.84
CA GLN A 108 -4.58 -23.62 0.24
C GLN A 108 -5.81 -23.92 1.08
N GLN A 109 -6.98 -23.90 0.43
CA GLN A 109 -8.23 -24.22 1.10
C GLN A 109 -8.12 -25.68 1.53
N HIS A 110 -7.94 -25.93 2.82
CA HIS A 110 -8.13 -27.26 3.39
C HIS A 110 -9.62 -27.58 3.17
N ARG A 111 -9.90 -28.43 2.18
CA ARG A 111 -11.22 -29.02 1.97
C ARG A 111 -11.54 -29.99 3.08
#